data_AF-A0A1H7TRF9-F1
#
_entry.id   AF-A0A1H7TRF9-F1
#
_cell.length_a   1.000
_cell.length_b   1.000
_cell.length_c   1.000
_cell.angle_alpha   90.00
_cell.angle_beta   90.00
_cell.angle_gamma   90.00
#
_symmetry.space_group_name_H-M   'P 1'
#
loop_
_entity.id
_entity.type
_entity.pdbx_description
1 polymer ?
#
loop_
_entity_poly.entity_id
_entity_poly.type
_entity_poly.pdbx_seq_one_letter_code
_entity_poly.pdbx_strand_id
1 'polypeptide(L)'
;MLCPVDHSELLMDSVDGYQVHRCVQCSGVALSGKLLRDVHAYAALKMHKQQGGVADVGPCPADSQAMMTLDYKGVAMCACPQCLNLWLSHDQWVRLLDMVGPPKQTDLSGVVPGLAATQGTFGLSSPDAFNTLDGIGDILELSAEIIEAIGKLTD
;
A
#
# COMPACT_ATOMS: atom_id res chain seq x y z
N MET A 1 -2.78 -4.69 -15.88
CA MET A 1 -1.91 -3.55 -15.53
C MET A 1 -0.71 -3.58 -16.46
N LEU A 2 -0.27 -2.42 -16.97
CA LEU A 2 0.83 -2.34 -17.94
C LEU A 2 2.12 -1.87 -17.25
N CYS A 3 3.25 -2.32 -17.74
CA CYS A 3 4.56 -1.88 -17.29
C CYS A 3 4.76 -0.40 -17.64
N PRO A 4 5.19 0.45 -16.70
CA PRO A 4 5.42 1.88 -16.97
C PRO A 4 6.70 2.13 -17.80
N VAL A 5 7.54 1.12 -18.02
CA VAL A 5 8.78 1.25 -18.80
C VAL A 5 8.57 0.84 -20.24
N ASP A 6 8.01 -0.35 -20.46
CA ASP A 6 7.92 -0.99 -21.79
C ASP A 6 6.48 -1.25 -22.26
N HIS A 7 5.47 -0.88 -21.46
CA HIS A 7 4.04 -1.07 -21.74
C HIS A 7 3.57 -2.52 -21.91
N SER A 8 4.41 -3.51 -21.59
CA SER A 8 4.00 -4.93 -21.58
C SER A 8 3.05 -5.23 -20.42
N GLU A 9 2.28 -6.31 -20.53
CA GLU A 9 1.44 -6.75 -19.43
C GLU A 9 2.28 -7.20 -18.22
N LEU A 10 1.85 -6.78 -17.02
CA LEU A 10 2.44 -7.23 -15.77
C LEU A 10 1.76 -8.52 -15.31
N LEU A 11 2.56 -9.54 -15.02
CA LEU A 11 2.09 -10.83 -14.51
C LEU A 11 2.17 -10.87 -12.99
N MET A 12 1.16 -11.46 -12.35
CA MET A 12 1.18 -11.67 -10.91
C MET A 12 2.14 -12.82 -10.57
N ASP A 13 3.00 -12.61 -9.58
CA ASP A 13 4.04 -13.55 -9.16
C ASP A 13 4.18 -13.54 -7.62
N SER A 14 4.86 -14.54 -7.06
CA SER A 14 5.21 -14.59 -5.65
C SER A 14 6.72 -14.74 -5.46
N VAL A 15 7.34 -13.73 -4.84
CA VAL A 15 8.78 -13.68 -4.59
C VAL A 15 9.02 -13.49 -3.09
N ASP A 16 9.74 -14.41 -2.47
CA ASP A 16 10.04 -14.41 -1.02
C ASP A 16 8.81 -14.19 -0.11
N GLY A 17 7.66 -14.75 -0.53
CA GLY A 17 6.39 -14.63 0.19
C GLY A 17 5.61 -13.33 -0.08
N TYR A 18 6.13 -12.42 -0.90
CA TYR A 18 5.43 -11.23 -1.37
C TYR A 18 4.68 -11.51 -2.66
N GLN A 19 3.41 -11.10 -2.74
CA GLN A 19 2.65 -11.10 -4.00
C GLN A 19 2.95 -9.82 -4.76
N VAL A 20 3.51 -9.93 -5.96
CA VAL A 20 3.99 -8.80 -6.73
C VAL A 20 3.50 -8.90 -8.17
N HIS A 21 3.55 -7.78 -8.90
CA HIS A 21 3.30 -7.78 -10.34
C HIS A 21 4.59 -7.49 -11.10
N ARG A 22 5.05 -8.44 -11.92
CA ARG A 22 6.35 -8.38 -12.59
C ARG A 22 6.19 -8.23 -14.10
N CYS A 23 7.03 -7.38 -14.71
CA CYS A 23 7.14 -7.31 -16.15
C CYS A 23 8.05 -8.43 -16.68
N VAL A 24 7.65 -9.12 -17.73
CA VAL A 24 8.46 -10.16 -18.38
C VAL A 24 9.59 -9.60 -19.26
N GLN A 25 9.49 -8.34 -19.68
CA GLN A 25 10.49 -7.69 -20.55
C GLN A 25 11.58 -7.00 -19.73
N CYS A 26 11.24 -5.95 -18.96
CA CYS A 26 12.24 -5.23 -18.14
C CYS A 26 12.49 -5.84 -16.76
N SER A 27 11.80 -6.91 -16.36
CA SER A 27 11.88 -7.52 -15.02
C SER A 27 11.53 -6.59 -13.84
N GLY A 28 11.01 -5.39 -14.12
CA GLY A 28 10.55 -4.44 -13.12
C GLY A 28 9.33 -4.95 -12.35
N VAL A 29 9.16 -4.44 -11.14
CA VAL A 29 8.21 -4.94 -10.15
C VAL A 29 7.31 -3.80 -9.69
N ALA A 30 6.00 -4.00 -9.81
CA ALA A 30 4.98 -3.19 -9.17
C ALA A 30 4.54 -3.86 -7.86
N LEU A 31 4.59 -3.08 -6.77
CA LEU A 31 4.14 -3.49 -5.44
C LEU A 31 2.91 -2.70 -5.06
N SER A 32 1.90 -3.40 -4.55
CA SER A 32 0.76 -2.72 -3.94
C SER A 32 1.19 -2.02 -2.65
N GLY A 33 0.61 -0.85 -2.35
CA GLY A 33 0.92 -0.11 -1.12
C GLY A 33 0.71 -0.94 0.16
N LYS A 34 -0.05 -2.03 0.14
CA LYS A 34 -0.22 -2.87 1.34
C LYS A 34 1.03 -3.67 1.72
N LEU A 35 2.00 -3.80 0.82
CA LEU A 35 3.23 -4.56 1.02
C LEU A 35 4.31 -3.64 1.61
N LEU A 36 5.15 -4.19 2.49
CA LEU A 36 6.29 -3.48 3.09
C LEU A 36 5.89 -2.19 3.84
N ARG A 37 5.24 -2.34 5.00
CA ARG A 37 4.67 -1.24 5.79
C ARG A 37 5.63 -0.06 6.00
N ASP A 38 6.89 -0.33 6.32
CA ASP A 38 7.87 0.73 6.59
C ASP A 38 8.22 1.54 5.34
N VAL A 39 8.33 0.87 4.19
CA VAL A 39 8.61 1.52 2.89
C VAL A 39 7.42 2.37 2.48
N HIS A 40 6.20 1.85 2.68
CA HIS A 40 4.98 2.59 2.38
C HIS A 40 4.80 3.82 3.29
N ALA A 41 5.01 3.67 4.61
CA ALA A 41 4.95 4.79 5.54
C ALA A 41 5.97 5.88 5.17
N TYR A 42 7.18 5.47 4.75
CA TYR A 42 8.19 6.39 4.25
C TYR A 42 7.76 7.09 2.96
N ALA A 43 7.22 6.35 1.98
CA ALA A 43 6.73 6.92 0.73
C ALA A 43 5.61 7.95 1.00
N ALA A 44 4.62 7.61 1.83
CA ALA A 44 3.54 8.52 2.21
C ALA A 44 4.06 9.82 2.86
N LEU A 45 5.03 9.71 3.79
CA LEU A 45 5.67 10.86 4.42
C LEU A 45 6.39 11.75 3.38
N LYS A 46 7.10 11.14 2.44
CA LYS A 46 7.82 11.86 1.39
C LYS A 46 6.88 12.57 0.42
N MET A 47 5.82 11.91 -0.01
CA MET A 47 4.79 12.51 -0.87
C MET A 47 4.08 13.67 -0.18
N HIS A 48 3.71 13.54 1.09
CA HIS A 48 3.11 14.64 1.86
C HIS A 48 4.03 15.86 1.95
N LYS A 49 5.34 15.63 2.10
CA LYS A 49 6.34 16.72 2.12
C LYS A 49 6.69 17.24 0.72
N GLN A 50 6.07 16.71 -0.33
CA GLN A 50 6.41 16.97 -1.74
C GLN A 50 7.91 16.78 -2.03
N GLN A 51 8.53 15.82 -1.32
CA GLN A 51 9.93 15.48 -1.46
C GLN A 51 10.08 14.34 -2.46
N GLY A 52 10.29 14.70 -3.72
CA GLY A 52 10.52 13.77 -4.83
C GLY A 52 10.54 14.53 -6.16
N GLY A 53 11.25 13.99 -7.15
CA GLY A 53 11.19 14.46 -8.53
C GLY A 53 10.13 13.71 -9.33
N VAL A 54 9.75 14.23 -10.49
CA VAL A 54 8.94 13.45 -11.45
C VAL A 54 9.72 12.20 -11.85
N ALA A 55 9.06 11.04 -11.85
CA ALA A 55 9.69 9.79 -12.23
C ALA A 55 9.98 9.74 -13.74
N ASP A 56 11.12 9.15 -14.12
CA ASP A 56 11.52 8.90 -15.52
C ASP A 56 10.91 7.59 -16.06
N VAL A 57 9.69 7.28 -15.61
CA VAL A 57 8.91 6.13 -16.05
C VAL A 57 7.49 6.58 -16.34
N GLY A 58 6.76 5.77 -17.07
CA GLY A 58 5.35 5.99 -17.36
C GLY A 58 4.45 6.03 -16.12
N PRO A 59 3.14 6.22 -16.32
CA PRO A 59 2.19 6.37 -15.23
C PRO A 59 2.03 5.11 -14.39
N CYS A 60 1.49 5.27 -13.18
CA CYS A 60 1.26 4.17 -12.26
C CYS A 60 0.38 3.09 -12.91
N PRO A 61 0.79 1.80 -12.86
CA PRO A 61 0.03 0.71 -13.48
C PRO A 61 -1.38 0.48 -12.92
N ALA A 62 -1.69 1.06 -11.74
CA ALA A 62 -2.94 0.84 -11.03
C ALA A 62 -3.97 1.96 -11.23
N ASP A 63 -3.55 3.23 -11.24
CA ASP A 63 -4.45 4.39 -11.32
C ASP A 63 -4.05 5.41 -12.41
N SER A 64 -3.03 5.10 -13.22
CA SER A 64 -2.53 5.93 -14.31
C SER A 64 -1.99 7.31 -13.91
N GLN A 65 -1.77 7.56 -12.62
CA GLN A 65 -1.18 8.83 -12.18
C GLN A 65 0.31 8.90 -12.44
N ALA A 66 0.83 10.12 -12.64
CA ALA A 66 2.27 10.34 -12.74
C ALA A 66 2.96 9.92 -11.43
N MET A 67 3.99 9.09 -11.54
CA MET A 67 4.76 8.65 -10.38
C MET A 67 5.84 9.66 -10.03
N MET A 68 6.27 9.64 -8.76
CA MET A 68 7.37 10.43 -8.25
C MET A 68 8.53 9.53 -7.83
N THR A 69 9.74 9.98 -8.06
CA THR A 69 10.96 9.33 -7.57
C THR A 69 11.08 9.45 -6.06
N LEU A 70 11.56 8.39 -5.43
CA LEU A 70 11.96 8.39 -4.03
C LEU A 70 13.18 7.48 -3.84
N ASP A 71 13.96 7.79 -2.80
CA ASP A 71 15.06 6.94 -2.35
C ASP A 71 14.77 6.48 -0.92
N TYR A 72 14.77 5.16 -0.71
CA TYR A 72 14.63 4.55 0.62
C TYR A 72 15.92 3.79 0.95
N LYS A 73 16.72 4.35 1.86
CA LYS A 73 17.98 3.73 2.33
C LYS A 73 18.92 3.36 1.17
N GLY A 74 18.99 4.19 0.12
CA GLY A 74 19.83 3.94 -1.06
C GLY A 74 19.21 3.01 -2.11
N VAL A 75 17.92 2.65 -1.95
CA VAL A 75 17.13 1.97 -2.99
C VAL A 75 16.26 2.99 -3.70
N ALA A 76 16.54 3.17 -4.98
CA ALA A 76 15.77 4.03 -5.86
C ALA A 76 14.46 3.34 -6.28
N MET A 77 13.34 4.04 -6.12
CA MET A 77 12.04 3.55 -6.53
C MET A 77 11.13 4.70 -6.95
N CYS A 78 10.00 4.36 -7.57
CA CYS A 78 8.96 5.32 -7.91
C CYS A 78 7.71 5.01 -7.10
N ALA A 79 7.01 6.03 -6.61
CA ALA A 79 5.75 5.88 -5.91
C ALA A 79 4.65 6.69 -6.60
N CYS A 80 3.45 6.13 -6.63
CA CYS A 80 2.27 6.88 -7.00
C CYS A 80 1.85 7.79 -5.82
N PRO A 81 1.64 9.11 -6.03
CA PRO A 81 1.20 10.00 -4.97
C PRO A 81 -0.25 9.75 -4.52
N GLN A 82 -1.07 9.07 -5.34
CA GLN A 82 -2.48 8.82 -5.06
C GLN A 82 -2.70 7.46 -4.38
N CYS A 83 -2.34 6.34 -5.04
CA CYS A 83 -2.54 5.00 -4.46
C CYS A 83 -1.35 4.46 -3.67
N LEU A 84 -0.22 5.18 -3.66
CA LEU A 84 1.02 4.80 -2.95
C LEU A 84 1.63 3.46 -3.39
N ASN A 85 1.19 2.93 -4.54
CA ASN A 85 1.85 1.79 -5.17
C ASN A 85 3.27 2.15 -5.57
N LEU A 86 4.16 1.18 -5.43
CA LEU A 86 5.58 1.34 -5.72
C LEU A 86 5.94 0.64 -7.03
N TRP A 87 6.87 1.23 -7.77
CA TRP A 87 7.53 0.64 -8.91
C TRP A 87 9.03 0.60 -8.67
N LEU A 88 9.63 -0.56 -8.89
CA LEU A 88 11.06 -0.79 -8.76
C LEU A 88 11.60 -1.47 -10.02
N SER A 89 12.83 -1.11 -10.40
CA SER A 89 13.58 -1.95 -11.33
C SER A 89 13.99 -3.26 -10.65
N HIS A 90 14.38 -4.25 -11.45
CA HIS A 90 14.74 -5.57 -10.94
C HIS A 90 15.82 -5.52 -9.85
N ASP A 91 16.93 -4.81 -10.10
CA ASP A 91 18.05 -4.73 -9.16
C ASP A 91 17.66 -4.04 -7.85
N GLN A 92 16.79 -3.04 -7.92
CA GLN A 92 16.32 -2.29 -6.75
C GLN A 92 15.35 -3.13 -5.91
N TRP A 93 14.54 -3.97 -6.56
CA TRP A 93 13.69 -4.94 -5.87
C TRP A 93 14.49 -5.95 -5.06
N VAL A 94 15.54 -6.53 -5.65
CA VAL A 94 16.43 -7.49 -4.95
C VAL A 94 17.09 -6.83 -3.73
N ARG A 95 17.64 -5.63 -3.90
CA ARG A 95 18.25 -4.87 -2.79
C ARG A 95 17.25 -4.53 -1.70
N LEU A 96 16.01 -4.23 -2.06
CA LEU A 96 14.97 -3.96 -1.08
C LEU A 96 14.70 -5.21 -0.24
N LEU A 97 14.51 -6.37 -0.88
CA LEU A 97 14.26 -7.64 -0.20
C LEU A 97 15.36 -8.01 0.80
N ASP A 98 16.63 -7.80 0.44
CA ASP A 98 17.78 -8.03 1.33
C ASP A 98 17.70 -7.20 2.63
N MET A 99 17.05 -6.02 2.58
CA MET A 99 16.89 -5.15 3.74
C MET A 99 15.66 -5.46 4.59
N VAL A 100 14.51 -5.78 3.98
CA VAL A 100 13.24 -6.00 4.71
C VAL A 100 13.06 -7.44 5.16
N GLY A 101 13.74 -8.39 4.51
CA GLY A 101 13.54 -9.83 4.73
C GLY A 101 12.14 -10.30 4.31
N PRO A 102 11.83 -11.60 4.44
CA PRO A 102 10.51 -12.14 4.10
C PRO A 102 9.42 -11.65 5.07
N PRO A 103 8.13 -11.65 4.67
CA PRO A 103 7.05 -11.20 5.52
C PRO A 103 6.92 -12.14 6.72
N LYS A 104 7.06 -11.58 7.93
CA LYS A 104 6.78 -12.32 9.18
C LYS A 104 5.28 -12.59 9.23
N GLN A 105 4.88 -13.86 9.18
CA GLN A 105 3.50 -14.23 9.47
C GLN A 105 3.23 -13.85 10.93
N THR A 106 2.34 -12.88 11.13
CA THR A 106 1.84 -12.58 12.47
C THR A 106 1.01 -13.77 12.90
N ASP A 107 1.50 -14.57 13.84
CA ASP A 107 0.72 -15.64 14.44
C ASP A 107 -0.44 -15.01 15.22
N LEU A 108 -1.64 -15.07 14.63
CA LEU A 108 -2.86 -14.55 15.23
C LEU A 108 -3.48 -15.56 16.22
N SER A 109 -2.83 -16.72 16.45
CA SER A 109 -3.31 -17.76 17.37
C SER A 109 -3.40 -17.29 18.83
N GLY A 110 -2.83 -16.12 19.16
CA GLY A 110 -2.93 -15.49 20.48
C GLY A 110 -3.99 -14.38 20.63
N VAL A 111 -4.67 -13.96 19.56
CA VAL A 111 -5.52 -12.74 19.56
C VAL A 111 -6.99 -13.03 19.88
N VAL A 112 -7.37 -14.29 20.13
CA VAL A 112 -8.70 -14.64 20.64
C VAL A 112 -8.58 -15.36 21.98
N PRO A 113 -8.63 -14.64 23.12
CA PRO A 113 -9.00 -15.28 24.37
C PRO A 113 -10.50 -15.59 24.28
N GLY A 114 -10.86 -16.78 23.79
CA GLY A 114 -12.22 -17.30 24.00
C GLY A 114 -12.94 -18.03 22.87
N LEU A 115 -12.35 -18.33 21.71
CA LEU A 115 -12.93 -19.35 20.82
C LEU A 115 -12.30 -20.71 21.13
N ALA A 116 -12.82 -21.32 22.19
CA ALA A 116 -12.65 -22.75 22.42
C ALA A 116 -13.14 -23.51 21.19
N ALA A 117 -12.31 -24.44 20.75
CA ALA A 117 -12.59 -25.39 19.69
C ALA A 117 -13.92 -26.12 19.93
N THR A 118 -14.93 -25.82 19.11
CA THR A 118 -16.00 -26.77 18.83
C THR A 118 -15.76 -27.33 17.44
N GLN A 119 -15.20 -28.53 17.42
CA GLN A 119 -15.34 -29.45 16.30
C GLN A 119 -16.84 -29.57 15.99
N GLY A 120 -17.24 -29.18 14.78
CA GLY A 120 -18.65 -29.20 14.38
C GLY A 120 -18.79 -28.98 12.88
N THR A 121 -18.73 -30.09 12.14
CA THR A 121 -19.51 -30.38 10.93
C THR A 121 -19.92 -29.18 10.05
N PHE A 122 -19.20 -28.96 8.95
CA PHE A 122 -19.69 -28.17 7.82
C PHE A 122 -20.88 -28.87 7.16
N GLY A 123 -22.08 -28.52 7.61
CA GLY A 123 -23.35 -28.79 6.93
C GLY A 123 -23.85 -27.52 6.25
N LEU A 124 -24.02 -27.59 4.93
CA LEU A 124 -24.67 -26.59 4.09
C LEU A 124 -26.07 -26.21 4.61
N SER A 125 -26.41 -24.91 4.59
CA SER A 125 -27.64 -24.32 4.00
C SER A 125 -27.84 -22.88 4.51
N SER A 126 -27.89 -21.91 3.59
CA SER A 126 -28.42 -20.54 3.83
C SER A 126 -29.94 -20.58 4.09
N PRO A 127 -30.63 -19.43 4.29
CA PRO A 127 -30.27 -18.13 4.88
C PRO A 127 -31.19 -17.79 6.08
N ASP A 128 -30.87 -16.74 6.84
CA ASP A 128 -31.78 -15.83 7.57
C ASP A 128 -31.30 -15.46 8.98
N ALA A 129 -31.40 -14.16 9.24
CA ALA A 129 -31.43 -13.50 10.54
C ALA A 129 -30.11 -13.41 11.35
N PHE A 130 -29.31 -12.38 11.04
CA PHE A 130 -28.72 -11.55 12.09
C PHE A 130 -28.89 -10.07 11.72
N ASN A 131 -30.10 -9.55 11.91
CA ASN A 131 -30.29 -8.15 12.25
C ASN A 131 -29.94 -8.02 13.73
N THR A 132 -28.89 -7.27 14.06
CA THR A 132 -28.76 -6.35 15.22
C THR A 132 -27.28 -5.94 15.31
N LEU A 133 -26.95 -4.79 14.74
CA LEU A 133 -25.85 -3.95 15.23
C LEU A 133 -26.20 -2.50 14.88
N ASP A 134 -27.05 -1.98 15.76
CA ASP A 134 -27.29 -0.58 15.99
C ASP A 134 -26.03 0.03 16.63
N GLY A 135 -25.59 1.21 16.16
CA GLY A 135 -24.53 1.99 16.79
C GLY A 135 -23.17 1.96 16.09
N ILE A 136 -23.01 2.77 15.06
CA ILE A 136 -22.11 3.95 14.98
C ILE A 136 -22.46 4.62 13.64
N GLY A 137 -23.49 5.46 13.69
CA GLY A 137 -23.64 6.59 12.78
C GLY A 137 -22.76 7.74 13.27
N ASP A 138 -22.44 8.66 12.37
CA ASP A 138 -21.91 10.00 12.63
C ASP A 138 -20.43 10.11 13.07
N ILE A 139 -19.52 10.11 12.09
CA ILE A 139 -18.41 11.08 12.05
C ILE A 139 -18.23 11.54 10.59
N LEU A 140 -19.13 12.41 10.14
CA LEU A 140 -18.96 13.28 8.99
C LEU A 140 -19.31 14.71 9.43
N GLU A 141 -18.42 15.37 10.17
CA GLU A 141 -18.41 16.83 10.30
C GLU A 141 -17.08 17.28 10.90
N LEU A 142 -16.09 17.57 10.05
CA LEU A 142 -14.99 18.47 10.43
C LEU A 142 -15.15 19.73 9.59
N SER A 143 -15.85 20.66 10.22
CA SER A 143 -16.12 22.01 9.80
C SER A 143 -14.84 22.80 9.56
N ALA A 144 -14.92 23.64 8.53
CA ALA A 144 -13.91 24.60 8.12
C ALA A 144 -13.90 25.80 9.07
N GLU A 145 -13.13 25.75 10.17
CA GLU A 145 -12.88 26.92 11.03
C GLU A 145 -11.47 26.89 11.64
N ILE A 146 -10.43 27.10 10.83
CA ILE A 146 -9.14 27.65 11.29
C ILE A 146 -8.63 28.66 10.24
N ILE A 147 -9.45 29.68 9.94
CA ILE A 147 -9.00 30.93 9.30
C ILE A 147 -9.50 32.10 10.14
N GLU A 148 -9.14 32.15 11.43
CA GLU A 148 -9.27 33.40 12.21
C GLU A 148 -8.34 33.41 13.44
N ALA A 149 -7.06 33.06 13.26
CA ALA A 149 -6.07 33.15 14.34
C ALA A 149 -4.70 33.71 13.91
N ILE A 150 -4.60 34.34 12.72
CA ILE A 150 -3.35 34.96 12.22
C ILE A 150 -3.53 36.48 11.96
N GLY A 151 -4.66 37.07 12.36
CA GLY A 151 -4.97 38.49 12.13
C GLY A 151 -4.64 39.48 13.26
N LYS A 152 -3.98 39.07 14.36
CA LYS A 152 -3.70 39.94 15.52
C LYS A 152 -2.23 40.04 15.94
N LEU A 153 -1.30 39.84 15.00
CA LEU A 153 0.15 39.97 15.27
C LEU A 153 0.91 40.84 14.25
N THR A 154 0.23 41.75 13.55
CA THR A 154 0.91 42.78 12.77
C THR A 154 0.13 44.08 12.81
N ASP A 155 0.72 45.05 13.51
CA ASP A 155 0.49 46.51 13.54
C ASP A 155 -0.89 47.06 13.95
#